data_AF-A0A1H8LSZ9-F1
#
_entry.id   AF-A0A1H8LSZ9-F1
#
_cell.length_a   1.000
_cell.length_b   1.000
_cell.length_c   1.000
_cell.angle_alpha   90.00
_cell.angle_beta   90.00
_cell.angle_gamma   90.00
#
_symmetry.space_group_name_H-M   'P 1'
#
loop_
_entity.id
_entity.type
_entity.pdbx_description
1 polymer ?
#
loop_
_entity_poly.entity_id
_entity_poly.type
_entity_poly.pdbx_seq_one_letter_code
_entity_poly.pdbx_strand_id
1 'polypeptide(L)'
;MKVWVQRRLDGGAALDRPVQIAPPHEPLELLVMRITDQGRRKPTKVARLLAPDGPPRIVDELVMPRLVWFKGTQFVLSGAQQLRHPHGLKGYGQSWLCNLELPAVVNAFRVVPLYRYGEQIARRELTDRHIRALSGGLLVTSVVEQALGRATVRAEVGPAALGAAYGRGTLLDANLEWMSTDGFELSGYEQVPARAERPAVTLQQGWLCKPDWDLLKLLEPARNYRERHDER
;
A
#
# COMPACT_ATOMS: atom_id res chain seq x y z
N MET A 1 -2.36 9.89 -1.26
CA MET A 1 -3.58 9.30 -1.84
C MET A 1 -4.73 9.81 -1.00
N LYS A 2 -5.92 10.05 -1.56
CA LYS A 2 -7.09 10.38 -0.74
C LYS A 2 -7.71 9.11 -0.16
N VAL A 3 -8.08 9.14 1.11
CA VAL A 3 -8.56 7.97 1.86
C VAL A 3 -9.65 8.32 2.88
N TRP A 4 -10.57 7.38 3.05
CA TRP A 4 -11.42 7.29 4.24
C TRP A 4 -10.71 6.45 5.28
N VAL A 5 -10.67 6.90 6.54
CA VAL A 5 -9.91 6.21 7.59
C VAL A 5 -10.71 6.06 8.86
N GLN A 6 -10.72 4.83 9.37
CA GLN A 6 -11.26 4.46 10.66
C GLN A 6 -10.16 3.88 11.54
N ARG A 7 -10.17 4.19 12.84
CA ARG A 7 -9.28 3.59 13.84
C ARG A 7 -9.99 2.44 14.57
N ARG A 8 -9.21 1.43 14.97
CA ARG A 8 -9.70 0.28 15.78
C ARG A 8 -9.30 0.34 17.24
N LEU A 9 -8.35 1.21 17.59
CA LEU A 9 -7.83 1.36 18.93
C LEU A 9 -7.97 2.83 19.37
N ASP A 10 -8.13 3.08 20.66
CA ASP A 10 -8.05 4.42 21.25
C ASP A 10 -7.22 4.36 22.52
N GLY A 11 -6.11 5.10 22.56
CA GLY A 11 -5.11 4.95 23.63
C GLY A 11 -4.62 3.50 23.81
N GLY A 12 -4.62 2.71 22.73
CA GLY A 12 -4.25 1.28 22.74
C GLY A 12 -5.35 0.32 23.20
N ALA A 13 -6.52 0.81 23.63
CA ALA A 13 -7.67 -0.02 23.97
C ALA A 13 -8.48 -0.35 22.71
N ALA A 14 -8.90 -1.61 22.57
CA ALA A 14 -9.72 -2.05 21.43
C ALA A 14 -11.11 -1.40 21.48
N LEU A 15 -11.57 -0.89 20.33
CA LEU A 15 -12.90 -0.33 20.17
C LEU A 15 -13.89 -1.40 19.73
N ASP A 16 -15.10 -1.38 20.27
CA ASP A 16 -16.18 -2.32 19.89
C ASP A 16 -16.50 -2.24 18.39
N ARG A 17 -16.47 -1.02 17.84
CA ARG A 17 -16.63 -0.74 16.41
C ARG A 17 -15.56 0.22 15.92
N PRO A 18 -15.15 0.17 14.63
CA PRO A 18 -14.25 1.18 14.07
C PRO A 18 -14.84 2.59 14.23
N VAL A 19 -13.97 3.57 14.51
CA VAL A 19 -14.36 4.98 14.65
C VAL A 19 -13.67 5.79 13.57
N GLN A 20 -14.43 6.62 12.86
CA GLN A 20 -13.89 7.48 11.81
C GLN A 20 -12.95 8.55 12.41
N ILE A 21 -11.81 8.82 11.76
CA ILE A 21 -10.82 9.82 12.24
C ILE A 21 -11.24 11.26 11.88
N ALA A 22 -11.98 11.45 10.79
CA ALA A 22 -12.46 12.76 10.31
C ALA A 22 -13.93 12.69 9.89
N PRO A 23 -14.63 13.81 9.63
CA PRO A 23 -16.02 13.78 9.16
C PRO A 23 -16.20 12.88 7.92
N PRO A 24 -17.33 12.16 7.79
CA PRO A 24 -17.54 11.14 6.76
C PRO A 24 -17.80 11.69 5.36
N HIS A 25 -17.77 13.02 5.19
CA HIS A 25 -18.10 13.68 3.93
C HIS A 25 -16.88 14.10 3.13
N GLU A 26 -15.67 13.99 3.70
CA GLU A 26 -14.46 14.35 2.98
C GLU A 26 -13.28 13.40 3.27
N PRO A 27 -12.62 12.86 2.22
CA PRO A 27 -11.47 11.99 2.39
C PRO A 27 -10.21 12.78 2.74
N LEU A 28 -9.34 12.16 3.53
CA LEU A 28 -8.08 12.75 3.98
C LEU A 28 -6.96 12.41 3.02
N GLU A 29 -5.96 13.29 2.90
CA GLU A 29 -4.73 12.93 2.19
C GLU A 29 -3.83 12.09 3.10
N LEU A 30 -3.57 10.85 2.70
CA LEU A 30 -2.59 9.97 3.34
C LEU A 30 -1.25 10.05 2.65
N LEU A 31 -0.22 10.33 3.45
CA LEU A 31 1.18 10.30 3.06
C LEU A 31 1.96 9.32 3.93
N VAL A 32 2.84 8.53 3.31
CA VAL A 32 3.83 7.70 4.03
C VAL A 32 5.23 8.15 3.64
N MET A 33 6.03 8.50 4.63
CA MET A 33 7.36 9.09 4.40
C MET A 33 8.30 8.84 5.59
N ARG A 34 9.59 9.09 5.38
CA ARG A 34 10.58 9.13 6.46
C ARG A 34 10.78 10.57 6.90
N ILE A 35 10.61 10.83 8.19
CA ILE A 35 10.86 12.14 8.78
C ILE A 35 12.10 12.08 9.68
N THR A 36 12.82 13.20 9.73
CA THR A 36 13.83 13.46 10.76
C THR A 36 13.23 14.48 11.72
N ASP A 37 12.79 14.01 12.88
CA ASP A 37 12.34 14.90 13.93
C ASP A 37 13.55 15.51 14.64
N GLN A 38 13.52 16.81 14.94
CA GLN A 38 14.61 17.55 15.56
C GLN A 38 14.79 17.05 17.01
N GLY A 39 15.61 16.02 17.19
CA GLY A 39 15.84 15.37 18.47
C GLY A 39 16.01 13.85 18.39
N ARG A 40 15.55 13.21 17.30
CA ARG A 40 15.83 11.79 17.03
C ARG A 40 16.99 11.66 16.05
N ARG A 41 18.07 10.99 16.47
CA ARG A 41 19.26 10.74 15.63
C ARG A 41 18.99 9.90 14.37
N LYS A 42 17.85 9.20 14.29
CA LYS A 42 17.52 8.29 13.18
C LYS A 42 16.20 8.69 12.50
N PRO A 43 16.15 8.74 11.16
CA PRO A 43 14.91 8.91 10.42
C PRO A 43 13.87 7.87 10.83
N THR A 44 12.63 8.31 11.04
CA THR A 44 11.50 7.45 11.43
C THR A 44 10.47 7.45 10.31
N LYS A 45 9.99 6.27 9.90
CA LYS A 45 8.89 6.16 8.94
C LYS A 45 7.58 6.50 9.63
N VAL A 46 6.76 7.35 9.03
CA VAL A 46 5.45 7.77 9.54
C VAL A 46 4.41 7.73 8.43
N ALA A 47 3.15 7.50 8.82
CA ALA A 47 1.98 7.71 7.99
C ALA A 47 1.18 8.88 8.58
N ARG A 48 0.92 9.91 7.78
CA ARG A 48 0.21 11.13 8.19
C ARG A 48 -1.09 11.26 7.41
N LEU A 49 -2.15 11.59 8.12
CA LEU A 49 -3.40 12.06 7.54
C LEU A 49 -3.39 13.57 7.55
N LEU A 50 -3.58 14.19 6.40
CA LEU A 50 -3.69 15.63 6.27
C LEU A 50 -5.15 16.02 6.03
N ALA A 51 -5.51 17.17 6.60
CA ALA A 51 -6.79 17.80 6.34
C ALA A 51 -6.89 18.14 4.83
N PRO A 52 -8.07 17.97 4.22
CA PRO A 52 -8.27 18.16 2.78
C PRO A 52 -8.20 19.63 2.35
N ASP A 53 -8.65 20.53 3.23
CA ASP A 53 -8.72 21.97 2.96
C ASP A 53 -7.72 22.78 3.80
N GLY A 54 -7.16 23.80 3.17
CA GLY A 54 -6.29 24.79 3.79
C GLY A 54 -4.81 24.39 3.85
N PRO A 55 -4.01 25.08 4.68
CA PRO A 55 -2.60 24.75 4.83
C PRO A 55 -2.42 23.32 5.36
N PRO A 56 -1.37 22.59 4.94
CA PRO A 56 -1.14 21.20 5.35
C PRO A 56 -1.18 21.04 6.88
N ARG A 57 -2.24 20.43 7.38
CA ARG A 57 -2.45 20.18 8.81
C ARG A 57 -2.59 18.70 9.07
N ILE A 58 -1.73 18.16 9.94
CA ILE A 58 -1.77 16.76 10.35
C ILE A 58 -2.98 16.55 11.25
N VAL A 59 -3.90 15.68 10.82
CA VAL A 59 -5.09 15.25 11.54
C VAL A 59 -4.74 14.10 12.50
N ASP A 60 -3.96 13.13 12.03
CA ASP A 60 -3.46 12.02 12.85
C ASP A 60 -2.16 11.46 12.25
N GLU A 61 -1.37 10.76 13.07
CA GLU A 61 -0.07 10.20 12.69
C GLU A 61 0.13 8.79 13.27
N LEU A 62 0.52 7.86 12.40
CA LEU A 62 1.04 6.55 12.76
C LEU A 62 2.56 6.51 12.59
N VAL A 63 3.24 6.10 13.64
CA VAL A 63 4.69 5.90 13.67
C VAL A 63 5.01 4.45 13.34
N MET A 64 6.06 4.26 12.52
CA MET A 64 6.49 2.95 12.00
C MET A 64 5.34 2.17 11.34
N PRO A 65 4.61 2.79 10.38
CA PRO A 65 3.48 2.14 9.75
C PRO A 65 3.92 0.90 8.96
N ARG A 66 3.09 -0.14 9.04
CA ARG A 66 3.20 -1.40 8.31
C ARG A 66 1.90 -1.63 7.55
N LEU A 67 2.01 -1.95 6.27
CA LEU A 67 0.89 -2.43 5.49
C LEU A 67 0.70 -3.92 5.83
N VAL A 68 -0.43 -4.26 6.45
CA VAL A 68 -0.70 -5.63 6.89
C VAL A 68 -1.68 -6.35 5.98
N TRP A 69 -2.51 -5.59 5.27
CA TRP A 69 -3.49 -6.12 4.32
C TRP A 69 -3.83 -5.08 3.25
N PHE A 70 -4.06 -5.52 2.02
CA PHE A 70 -4.51 -4.68 0.90
C PHE A 70 -5.31 -5.54 -0.09
N LYS A 71 -6.49 -5.08 -0.50
CA LYS A 71 -7.25 -5.69 -1.60
C LYS A 71 -8.20 -4.67 -2.23
N GLY A 72 -8.12 -4.52 -3.56
CA GLY A 72 -8.93 -3.53 -4.27
C GLY A 72 -8.60 -2.12 -3.80
N THR A 73 -9.57 -1.39 -3.24
CA THR A 73 -9.36 -0.05 -2.68
C THR A 73 -9.13 -0.06 -1.17
N GLN A 74 -9.34 -1.20 -0.51
CA GLN A 74 -9.28 -1.30 0.94
C GLN A 74 -7.90 -1.77 1.39
N PHE A 75 -7.41 -1.23 2.50
CA PHE A 75 -6.14 -1.63 3.09
C PHE A 75 -6.08 -1.33 4.58
N VAL A 76 -5.15 -1.96 5.28
CA VAL A 76 -4.95 -1.77 6.71
C VAL A 76 -3.50 -1.38 6.99
N LEU A 77 -3.34 -0.26 7.70
CA LEU A 77 -2.07 0.15 8.27
C LEU A 77 -2.04 -0.15 9.77
N SER A 78 -0.95 -0.72 10.24
CA SER A 78 -0.68 -0.91 11.67
C SER A 78 0.57 -0.15 12.07
N GLY A 79 0.58 0.46 13.25
CA GLY A 79 1.74 1.19 13.75
C GLY A 79 1.54 1.61 15.20
N ALA A 80 2.24 2.67 15.60
CA ALA A 80 2.09 3.27 16.91
C ALA A 80 1.53 4.69 16.82
N GLN A 81 0.51 5.01 17.61
CA GLN A 81 0.09 6.38 17.88
C GLN A 81 0.88 6.92 19.07
N GLN A 82 1.43 8.13 18.97
CA GLN A 82 2.10 8.78 20.08
C GLN A 82 1.15 9.77 20.77
N LEU A 83 0.86 9.55 22.05
CA LEU A 83 0.01 10.43 22.85
C LEU A 83 0.85 11.12 23.93
N ARG A 84 0.55 12.40 24.17
CA ARG A 84 1.16 13.16 25.26
C ARG A 84 0.56 12.73 26.59
N HIS A 85 1.43 12.39 27.53
CA HIS A 85 1.09 12.11 28.92
C HIS A 85 1.89 13.04 29.86
N PRO A 86 1.49 13.13 31.15
CA PRO A 86 2.21 13.94 32.14
C PRO A 86 3.72 13.65 32.22
N HIS A 87 4.13 12.40 31.96
CA HIS A 87 5.52 11.96 32.00
C HIS A 87 6.21 11.92 30.62
N GLY A 88 5.59 12.50 29.58
CA GLY A 88 6.15 12.55 28.24
C GLY A 88 5.31 11.84 27.18
N LEU A 89 5.91 11.57 26.02
CA LEU A 89 5.24 10.89 24.91
C LEU A 89 5.23 9.37 25.13
N LYS A 90 4.05 8.76 25.03
CA LYS A 90 3.89 7.31 25.10
C LYS A 90 3.32 6.78 23.79
N GLY A 91 3.90 5.69 23.29
CA GLY A 91 3.43 4.98 22.11
C GLY A 91 2.37 3.95 22.46
N TYR A 92 1.28 3.94 21.71
CA TYR A 92 0.21 2.95 21.78
C TYR A 92 0.04 2.26 20.44
N GLY A 93 -0.19 0.95 20.45
CA GLY A 93 -0.55 0.23 19.22
C GLY A 93 -1.81 0.83 18.59
N GLN A 94 -1.82 0.95 17.27
CA GLN A 94 -2.94 1.48 16.52
C GLN A 94 -3.06 0.78 15.16
N SER A 95 -4.30 0.61 14.68
CA SER A 95 -4.60 0.09 13.35
C SER A 95 -5.63 0.98 12.67
N TRP A 96 -5.29 1.42 11.46
CA TRP A 96 -6.15 2.21 10.58
C TRP A 96 -6.72 1.29 9.50
N LEU A 97 -8.05 1.22 9.44
CA LEU A 97 -8.79 0.66 8.33
C LEU A 97 -8.99 1.77 7.30
N CYS A 98 -8.40 1.59 6.13
CA CYS A 98 -8.36 2.61 5.09
C CYS A 98 -9.13 2.14 3.86
N ASN A 99 -9.79 3.08 3.19
CA ASN A 99 -10.37 2.87 1.88
C ASN A 99 -9.94 4.01 0.96
N LEU A 100 -9.26 3.69 -0.14
CA LEU A 100 -8.84 4.66 -1.14
C LEU A 100 -10.06 5.32 -1.79
N GLU A 101 -10.01 6.63 -1.95
CA GLU A 101 -10.93 7.36 -2.82
C GLU A 101 -10.50 7.12 -4.27
N LEU A 102 -10.93 5.98 -4.80
CA LEU A 102 -10.83 5.63 -6.20
C LEU A 102 -12.23 5.24 -6.70
N PRO A 103 -12.55 5.46 -7.98
CA PRO A 103 -13.78 4.94 -8.56
C PRO A 103 -13.91 3.44 -8.25
N ALA A 104 -15.10 2.97 -7.87
CA ALA A 104 -15.32 1.58 -7.46
C ALA A 104 -14.91 0.53 -8.53
N VAL A 105 -14.83 0.96 -9.78
CA VAL A 105 -14.35 0.18 -10.94
C VAL A 105 -12.82 -0.01 -10.95
N VAL A 106 -12.06 0.78 -10.17
CA VAL A 106 -10.61 0.63 -10.00
C VAL A 106 -10.33 -0.49 -9.01
N ASN A 107 -10.13 -1.69 -9.53
CA ASN A 107 -9.58 -2.80 -8.75
C ASN A 107 -8.18 -3.23 -9.25
N ALA A 108 -7.63 -2.51 -10.23
CA ALA A 108 -6.36 -2.81 -10.84
C ALA A 108 -5.31 -1.73 -10.56
N PHE A 109 -4.09 -2.20 -10.38
CA PHE A 109 -2.90 -1.37 -10.20
C PHE A 109 -1.91 -1.70 -11.30
N ARG A 110 -1.30 -0.63 -11.82
CA ARG A 110 -0.07 -0.72 -12.59
C ARG A 110 1.10 -0.75 -11.63
N VAL A 111 1.89 -1.81 -11.72
CA VAL A 111 3.03 -2.13 -10.86
C VAL A 111 4.30 -2.08 -11.69
N VAL A 112 5.14 -1.09 -11.41
CA VAL A 112 6.43 -0.90 -12.08
C VAL A 112 7.55 -1.42 -11.17
N PRO A 113 8.37 -2.38 -11.61
CA PRO A 113 9.49 -2.85 -10.79
C PRO A 113 10.54 -1.74 -10.62
N LEU A 114 11.08 -1.65 -9.40
CA LEU A 114 12.12 -0.70 -9.02
C LEU A 114 13.51 -1.32 -8.96
N TYR A 115 13.59 -2.64 -9.13
CA TYR A 115 14.83 -3.39 -9.09
C TYR A 115 14.91 -4.34 -10.29
N ARG A 116 16.13 -4.67 -10.69
CA ARG A 116 16.46 -5.67 -11.72
C ARG A 116 17.50 -6.60 -11.13
N TYR A 117 17.11 -7.85 -10.89
CA TYR A 117 18.00 -8.86 -10.28
C TYR A 117 18.72 -8.39 -8.99
N GLY A 118 18.02 -7.68 -8.09
CA GLY A 118 18.60 -7.19 -6.85
C GLY A 118 19.23 -5.80 -6.93
N GLU A 119 19.42 -5.27 -8.14
CA GLU A 119 20.00 -3.94 -8.35
C GLU A 119 18.89 -2.90 -8.53
N GLN A 120 18.99 -1.77 -7.83
CA GLN A 120 18.00 -0.70 -7.95
C GLN A 120 18.07 -0.05 -9.33
N ILE A 121 16.93 0.06 -10.01
CA ILE A 121 16.82 0.73 -11.30
C ILE A 121 16.89 2.24 -11.07
N ALA A 122 17.72 2.93 -11.86
CA ALA A 122 17.83 4.38 -11.78
C ALA A 122 16.50 5.05 -12.17
N ARG A 123 16.13 6.13 -11.47
CA ARG A 123 14.83 6.81 -11.67
C ARG A 123 14.58 7.25 -13.12
N ARG A 124 15.63 7.64 -13.86
CA ARG A 124 15.53 8.00 -15.28
C ARG A 124 15.07 6.82 -16.16
N GLU A 125 15.49 5.61 -15.81
CA GLU A 125 15.16 4.39 -16.54
C GLU A 125 13.73 3.91 -16.25
N LEU A 126 13.13 4.30 -15.11
CA LEU A 126 11.72 3.99 -14.78
C LEU A 126 10.70 4.49 -15.80
N THR A 127 11.08 5.46 -16.64
CA THR A 127 10.25 6.00 -17.72
C THR A 127 10.45 5.30 -19.07
N ASP A 128 11.44 4.40 -19.15
CA ASP A 128 11.74 3.64 -20.35
C ASP A 128 10.65 2.61 -20.65
N ARG A 129 10.21 2.55 -21.92
CA ARG A 129 9.20 1.61 -22.42
C ARG A 129 9.63 0.14 -22.28
N HIS A 130 10.93 -0.12 -22.10
CA HIS A 130 11.45 -1.47 -21.90
C HIS A 130 11.19 -2.02 -20.49
N ILE A 131 10.82 -1.19 -19.51
CA ILE A 131 10.42 -1.68 -18.20
C ILE A 131 9.00 -2.22 -18.29
N ARG A 132 8.90 -3.55 -18.27
CA ARG A 132 7.63 -4.26 -18.33
C ARG A 132 6.88 -4.09 -17.00
N ALA A 133 5.99 -3.10 -16.96
CA ALA A 133 5.01 -2.97 -15.90
C ALA A 133 4.05 -4.17 -15.91
N LEU A 134 3.60 -4.58 -14.74
CA LEU A 134 2.51 -5.51 -14.55
C LEU A 134 1.24 -4.72 -14.29
N SER A 135 0.10 -5.17 -14.80
CA SER A 135 -1.22 -4.60 -14.50
C SER A 135 -2.12 -5.71 -14.00
N GLY A 136 -2.89 -5.43 -12.95
CA GLY A 136 -3.86 -6.38 -12.41
C GLY A 136 -4.27 -6.07 -10.97
N GLY A 137 -5.02 -6.98 -10.37
CA GLY A 137 -5.35 -6.89 -8.95
C GLY A 137 -4.08 -6.91 -8.10
N LEU A 138 -4.02 -6.04 -7.10
CA LEU A 138 -2.98 -6.06 -6.08
C LEU A 138 -3.55 -6.63 -4.78
N LEU A 139 -2.87 -7.61 -4.22
CA LEU A 139 -3.20 -8.26 -2.96
C LEU A 139 -1.99 -8.17 -2.03
N VAL A 140 -2.19 -7.72 -0.80
CA VAL A 140 -1.21 -7.84 0.28
C VAL A 140 -1.87 -8.59 1.43
N THR A 141 -1.23 -9.67 1.89
CA THR A 141 -1.77 -10.52 2.96
C THR A 141 -0.65 -11.07 3.84
N SER A 142 -1.00 -11.48 5.05
CA SER A 142 -0.09 -12.26 5.89
C SER A 142 -0.22 -13.74 5.56
N VAL A 143 0.92 -14.41 5.36
CA VAL A 143 1.01 -15.83 5.03
C VAL A 143 2.14 -16.48 5.81
N VAL A 144 2.04 -17.79 6.06
CA VAL A 144 3.20 -18.59 6.51
C VAL A 144 3.96 -19.02 5.25
N GLU A 145 5.14 -18.47 5.04
CA GLU A 145 5.97 -18.79 3.87
C GLU A 145 6.94 -19.91 4.22
N GLN A 146 6.75 -21.06 3.58
CA GLN A 146 7.52 -22.26 3.85
C GLN A 146 9.01 -22.05 3.55
N ALA A 147 9.33 -21.36 2.47
CA ALA A 147 10.71 -21.10 2.09
C ALA A 147 11.45 -20.17 3.06
N LEU A 148 10.72 -19.35 3.84
CA LEU A 148 11.29 -18.52 4.90
C LEU A 148 11.17 -19.16 6.29
N GLY A 149 10.39 -20.24 6.43
CA GLY A 149 10.11 -20.91 7.70
C GLY A 149 9.37 -20.03 8.72
N ARG A 150 8.69 -18.96 8.29
CA ARG A 150 8.00 -18.01 9.20
C ARG A 150 6.81 -17.32 8.56
N ALA A 151 5.99 -16.70 9.39
CA ALA A 151 5.00 -15.74 8.94
C ALA A 151 5.66 -14.50 8.31
N THR A 152 5.09 -14.05 7.20
CA THR A 152 5.54 -12.87 6.46
C THR A 152 4.34 -12.15 5.86
N VAL A 153 4.57 -10.95 5.33
CA VAL A 153 3.61 -10.22 4.49
C VAL A 153 4.00 -10.47 3.04
N ARG A 154 3.06 -10.96 2.25
CA ARG A 154 3.24 -11.23 0.82
C ARG A 154 2.39 -10.26 0.00
N ALA A 155 3.02 -9.59 -0.94
CA ALA A 155 2.34 -8.83 -1.99
C ALA A 155 2.32 -9.62 -3.29
N GLU A 156 1.20 -9.60 -4.00
CA GLU A 156 0.99 -10.30 -5.26
C GLU A 156 0.26 -9.37 -6.23
N VAL A 157 0.72 -9.32 -7.48
CA VAL A 157 0.05 -8.59 -8.57
C VAL A 157 -0.29 -9.55 -9.71
N GLY A 158 -1.51 -9.46 -10.22
CA GLY A 158 -1.89 -10.14 -11.46
C GLY A 158 -3.34 -10.60 -11.48
N PRO A 159 -3.75 -11.37 -12.52
CA PRO A 159 -5.07 -11.99 -12.59
C PRO A 159 -5.27 -12.98 -11.43
N ALA A 160 -4.18 -13.59 -10.95
CA ALA A 160 -4.12 -14.49 -9.81
C ALA A 160 -4.58 -13.86 -8.49
N ALA A 161 -4.42 -12.54 -8.30
CA ALA A 161 -5.00 -11.81 -7.17
C ALA A 161 -6.55 -11.79 -7.21
N LEU A 162 -7.15 -12.32 -8.29
CA LEU A 162 -8.56 -12.64 -8.47
C LEU A 162 -8.85 -14.17 -8.42
N GLY A 163 -7.89 -15.03 -8.07
CA GLY A 163 -8.12 -16.47 -7.77
C GLY A 163 -7.52 -17.51 -8.72
N ALA A 164 -6.38 -17.27 -9.38
CA ALA A 164 -5.71 -18.25 -10.26
C ALA A 164 -4.27 -18.57 -9.81
N ALA A 165 -3.81 -19.81 -10.02
CA ALA A 165 -2.52 -20.30 -9.53
C ALA A 165 -1.31 -19.76 -10.32
N TYR A 166 -0.27 -19.33 -9.56
CA TYR A 166 1.12 -19.04 -9.91
C TYR A 166 1.45 -18.46 -11.30
N GLY A 167 1.97 -17.23 -11.30
CA GLY A 167 2.76 -16.72 -12.43
C GLY A 167 2.96 -15.20 -12.46
N ARG A 168 4.13 -14.76 -11.98
CA ARG A 168 4.74 -13.41 -12.01
C ARG A 168 4.20 -12.39 -11.01
N GLY A 169 5.13 -11.80 -10.25
CA GLY A 169 4.90 -10.63 -9.40
C GLY A 169 4.54 -10.98 -7.96
N THR A 170 5.48 -11.59 -7.22
CA THR A 170 5.37 -11.80 -5.77
C THR A 170 6.49 -11.07 -5.04
N LEU A 171 6.16 -10.44 -3.92
CA LEU A 171 7.10 -9.79 -3.02
C LEU A 171 6.87 -10.30 -1.60
N LEU A 172 7.87 -10.96 -1.03
CA LEU A 172 7.89 -11.44 0.36
C LEU A 172 8.46 -10.37 1.29
N ASP A 173 8.09 -10.43 2.58
CA ASP A 173 8.33 -9.36 3.55
C ASP A 173 7.99 -7.98 2.98
N ALA A 174 6.83 -7.89 2.33
CA ALA A 174 6.39 -6.67 1.69
C ALA A 174 6.19 -5.56 2.73
N ASN A 175 6.83 -4.42 2.49
CA ASN A 175 6.80 -3.24 3.33
C ASN A 175 6.38 -2.03 2.51
N LEU A 176 5.43 -1.24 3.04
CA LEU A 176 5.08 0.06 2.47
C LEU A 176 6.15 1.09 2.82
N GLU A 177 6.91 1.53 1.82
CA GLU A 177 8.03 2.46 2.02
C GLU A 177 7.65 3.92 1.85
N TRP A 178 6.74 4.18 0.91
CA TRP A 178 6.31 5.53 0.57
C TRP A 178 4.89 5.52 0.02
N MET A 179 4.17 6.63 0.22
CA MET A 179 2.86 6.87 -0.39
C MET A 179 2.65 8.37 -0.57
N SER A 180 2.18 8.79 -1.74
CA SER A 180 1.73 10.16 -2.03
C SER A 180 0.39 10.14 -2.76
N THR A 181 -0.05 11.30 -3.26
CA THR A 181 -1.25 11.45 -4.10
C THR A 181 -1.35 10.48 -5.27
N ASP A 182 -0.22 10.07 -5.85
CA ASP A 182 -0.21 9.42 -7.18
C ASP A 182 0.04 7.91 -7.12
N GLY A 183 0.32 7.37 -5.94
CA GLY A 183 0.66 5.97 -5.77
C GLY A 183 1.46 5.70 -4.50
N PHE A 184 2.04 4.51 -4.46
CA PHE A 184 2.80 4.04 -3.30
C PHE A 184 3.89 3.05 -3.71
N GLU A 185 4.87 2.90 -2.84
CA GLU A 185 6.02 2.02 -3.02
C GLU A 185 5.98 0.87 -2.03
N LEU A 186 6.12 -0.35 -2.56
CA LEU A 186 6.38 -1.54 -1.78
C LEU A 186 7.83 -1.96 -1.96
N SER A 187 8.47 -2.40 -0.89
CA SER A 187 9.77 -3.08 -0.92
C SER A 187 9.68 -4.45 -0.30
N GLY A 188 10.62 -5.33 -0.60
CA GLY A 188 10.68 -6.67 -0.03
C GLY A 188 11.64 -7.55 -0.81
N TYR A 189 11.32 -8.83 -0.90
CA TYR A 189 12.17 -9.83 -1.51
C TYR A 189 11.45 -10.68 -2.55
N GLU A 190 12.16 -11.04 -3.61
CA GLU A 190 11.74 -12.05 -4.56
C GLU A 190 12.63 -13.28 -4.41
N GLN A 191 12.00 -14.46 -4.41
CA GLN A 191 12.72 -15.73 -4.48
C GLN A 191 12.91 -16.14 -5.93
N VAL A 192 14.16 -16.19 -6.36
CA VAL A 192 14.54 -16.73 -7.66
C VAL A 192 14.91 -18.20 -7.47
N PRO A 193 14.19 -19.15 -8.11
CA PRO A 193 14.48 -20.57 -7.96
C PRO A 193 15.84 -20.92 -8.55
N ALA A 194 16.41 -22.02 -8.07
CA ALA A 194 17.64 -22.57 -8.61
C ALA A 194 17.47 -22.90 -10.10
N ARG A 195 18.55 -22.71 -10.87
CA ARG A 195 18.69 -23.17 -12.26
C ARG A 195 19.94 -24.01 -12.36
N ALA A 196 20.11 -24.74 -13.47
CA ALA A 196 21.19 -25.72 -13.65
C ALA A 196 22.59 -25.23 -13.21
N GLU A 197 22.89 -23.95 -13.40
CA GLU A 197 24.20 -23.35 -13.07
C GLU A 197 24.15 -22.31 -11.93
N ARG A 198 22.99 -22.12 -11.28
CA ARG A 198 22.82 -21.06 -10.27
C ARG A 198 21.96 -21.55 -9.10
N PRO A 199 22.43 -21.38 -7.84
CA PRO A 199 21.61 -21.70 -6.69
C PRO A 199 20.38 -20.79 -6.62
N ALA A 200 19.37 -21.20 -5.85
CA ALA A 200 18.26 -20.33 -5.52
C ALA A 200 18.78 -19.12 -4.74
N VAL A 201 18.26 -17.94 -5.05
CA VAL A 201 18.66 -16.69 -4.40
C VAL A 201 17.45 -15.87 -3.98
N THR A 202 17.58 -15.16 -2.88
CA THR A 202 16.59 -14.18 -2.42
C THR A 202 17.12 -12.79 -2.74
N LEU A 203 16.44 -12.07 -3.62
CA LEU A 203 16.89 -10.78 -4.12
C LEU A 203 16.03 -9.68 -3.54
N GLN A 204 16.66 -8.56 -3.17
CA GLN A 204 15.93 -7.34 -2.84
C GLN A 204 15.15 -6.86 -4.07
N GLN A 205 13.89 -6.50 -3.85
CA GLN A 205 12.99 -6.03 -4.88
C GLN A 205 12.10 -4.91 -4.34
N GLY A 206 11.40 -4.26 -5.26
CA GLY A 206 10.44 -3.22 -4.92
C GLY A 206 9.58 -2.84 -6.11
N TRP A 207 8.41 -2.30 -5.81
CA TRP A 207 7.37 -1.98 -6.75
C TRP A 207 6.84 -0.57 -6.52
N LEU A 208 6.77 0.22 -7.58
CA LEU A 208 5.97 1.43 -7.62
C LEU A 208 4.57 1.07 -8.13
N CYS A 209 3.59 1.20 -7.25
CA CYS A 209 2.19 0.86 -7.51
C CYS A 209 1.39 2.14 -7.77
N LYS A 210 0.66 2.17 -8.87
CA LYS A 210 -0.26 3.27 -9.23
C LYS A 210 -1.60 2.70 -9.65
N PRO A 211 -2.73 3.40 -9.40
CA PRO A 211 -4.00 3.03 -10.02
C PRO A 211 -3.84 2.91 -11.54
N ASP A 212 -4.40 1.85 -12.14
CA ASP A 212 -4.33 1.66 -13.58
C ASP A 212 -5.42 2.47 -14.29
N TRP A 213 -5.12 3.73 -14.59
CA TRP A 213 -6.07 4.66 -15.22
C TRP A 213 -6.37 4.32 -16.68
N ASP A 214 -5.49 3.62 -17.38
CA ASP A 214 -5.73 3.27 -18.79
C ASP A 214 -6.69 2.09 -18.89
N LEU A 215 -6.61 1.13 -17.96
CA LEU A 215 -7.62 0.08 -17.85
C LEU A 215 -9.02 0.67 -17.56
N LEU A 216 -9.11 1.76 -16.79
CA LEU A 216 -10.40 2.42 -16.52
C LEU A 216 -11.05 3.01 -17.76
N LYS A 217 -10.28 3.72 -18.59
CA LYS A 217 -10.78 4.29 -19.85
C LYS A 217 -11.34 3.22 -20.78
N LEU A 218 -10.83 1.99 -20.69
CA LEU A 218 -11.34 0.84 -21.47
C LEU A 218 -12.63 0.24 -20.89
N LEU A 219 -12.88 0.42 -19.59
CA LEU A 219 -14.08 -0.09 -18.91
C LEU A 219 -15.23 0.92 -18.89
N GLU A 220 -14.96 2.22 -19.02
CA GLU A 220 -15.97 3.29 -19.10
C GLU A 220 -16.98 3.15 -20.26
N PRO A 221 -16.60 2.74 -21.49
CA PRO A 221 -17.54 2.59 -22.61
C PRO A 221 -18.60 1.50 -22.39
N ALA A 222 -18.31 0.47 -21.57
CA ALA A 222 -19.23 -0.65 -21.33
C ALA A 222 -20.42 -0.26 -20.44
N ARG A 223 -20.33 0.88 -19.73
CA ARG A 223 -21.38 1.38 -18.82
C ARG A 223 -22.49 2.11 -19.58
N ASN A 224 -22.10 2.91 -20.58
CA ASN A 224 -23.03 3.63 -21.46
C ASN A 224 -23.88 2.71 -22.37
N TYR A 225 -23.54 1.42 -22.46
CA TYR A 225 -24.29 0.42 -23.24
C TYR A 225 -25.31 -0.36 -22.40
N ARG A 226 -25.04 -0.57 -21.09
CA ARG A 226 -25.98 -1.23 -20.16
C ARG A 226 -27.06 -0.26 -19.67
N GLU A 227 -26.70 0.96 -19.31
CA GLU A 227 -27.68 1.97 -18.86
C GLU A 227 -28.68 2.36 -19.98
N ARG A 228 -28.29 2.22 -21.26
CA ARG A 228 -29.19 2.44 -22.41
C ARG A 228 -30.09 1.26 -22.79
N HIS A 229 -29.84 0.07 -22.23
CA HIS A 229 -30.61 -1.15 -22.55
C HIS A 229 -31.55 -1.59 -21.44
N ASP A 230 -31.38 -1.11 -20.21
CA ASP A 230 -32.31 -1.35 -19.09
C ASP A 230 -33.44 -0.28 -19.00
N GLU A 231 -33.41 0.75 -19.86
CA GLU A 231 -34.48 1.77 -20.00
C GLU A 231 -35.42 1.52 -21.20
N ARG A 232 -35.46 0.29 -21.75
CA ARG A 232 -36.38 -0.08 -22.85
C ARG A 232 -37.29 -1.24 -22.49
#